data_AF-L2G7P8-F1
#
_entry.id   AF-L2G7P8-F1
#
_cell.length_a   1.000
_cell.length_b   1.000
_cell.length_c   1.000
_cell.angle_alpha   90.00
_cell.angle_beta   90.00
_cell.angle_gamma   90.00
#
_symmetry.space_group_name_H-M   'P 1'
#
loop_
_entity.id
_entity.type
_entity.pdbx_description
1 polymer ?
#
loop_
_entity_poly.entity_id
_entity_poly.type
_entity_poly.pdbx_seq_one_letter_code
_entity_poly.pdbx_strand_id
1 'polypeptide(L)'
;MVSQLKLLSQSELALDARREHRINANSFQQDALTTFNGWQYTCFYRHKDATSNALFVSLARRAIKDTLGDWETLTFEDYEQTADDGHNTISIGVCEGDGTIHVAFDHHCDPLHFRMSVPGVATSPETHKWGASLFSPTHNQLPGYTRTGQLAIEKIFLETTYPRFIRVDNDLLLSYRIGIAGAGSDHLFKYSSKDRSYSYIGQFLTGVKNNPYINGISYANGRVHVSGTYRGFVWYEGVDDPEARLHTVQAGPNGPENNYSLFYVSSDDLGKTFNNSRGERLANLEVGETVFPDADGLIVFDIPQNSGILNQEAQAADEDGGFHALNRENEVWMHYYRSPEGQWSRHALPDALPTRTGARGDVIALPGKRTVVFALPGNRDNKLTVVGARLPETAAADDATEKQRKVVVLDFALEDGL
;
A
#
# COMPACT_ATOMS: atom_id res chain seq x y z
N MET A 1 -7.89 -17.43 27.50
CA MET A 1 -8.89 -16.36 27.32
C MET A 1 -8.90 -15.94 25.87
N VAL A 2 -10.04 -16.01 25.19
CA VAL A 2 -10.22 -15.46 23.84
C VAL A 2 -10.35 -13.96 24.01
N SER A 3 -9.40 -13.20 23.44
CA SER A 3 -9.49 -11.74 23.43
C SER A 3 -10.55 -11.37 22.39
N GLN A 4 -11.64 -10.74 22.81
CA GLN A 4 -12.65 -10.23 21.87
C GLN A 4 -12.26 -8.82 21.44
N LEU A 5 -12.36 -8.55 20.13
CA LEU A 5 -12.31 -7.19 19.61
C LEU A 5 -13.63 -6.49 19.99
N LYS A 6 -13.53 -5.26 20.46
CA LYS A 6 -14.67 -4.41 20.78
C LYS A 6 -14.63 -3.20 19.86
N LEU A 7 -15.71 -2.97 19.11
CA LEU A 7 -15.90 -1.71 18.40
C LEU A 7 -15.99 -0.58 19.44
N LEU A 8 -15.06 0.36 19.38
CA LEU A 8 -15.00 1.48 20.34
C LEU A 8 -15.81 2.68 19.85
N SER A 9 -15.76 2.97 18.55
CA SER A 9 -16.45 4.10 17.93
C SER A 9 -16.52 3.90 16.42
N GLN A 10 -17.50 4.53 15.81
CA GLN A 10 -17.63 4.73 14.37
C GLN A 10 -17.72 6.23 14.09
N SER A 11 -17.27 6.67 12.92
CA SER A 11 -17.38 8.05 12.48
C SER A 11 -17.53 8.09 10.96
N GLU A 12 -18.40 8.94 10.46
CA GLU A 12 -18.57 9.17 9.04
C GLU A 12 -17.59 10.26 8.55
N LEU A 13 -17.03 10.06 7.36
CA LEU A 13 -16.03 10.97 6.78
C LEU A 13 -16.64 11.83 5.67
N ALA A 14 -17.21 11.18 4.66
CA ALA A 14 -17.90 11.81 3.55
C ALA A 14 -18.79 10.79 2.83
N LEU A 15 -19.70 11.28 1.98
CA LEU A 15 -20.37 10.43 0.99
C LEU A 15 -19.34 9.92 -0.02
N ASP A 16 -19.44 8.65 -0.38
CA ASP A 16 -18.52 8.06 -1.35
C ASP A 16 -18.74 8.64 -2.75
N ALA A 17 -17.70 8.54 -3.58
CA ALA A 17 -17.73 9.01 -4.95
C ALA A 17 -18.77 8.22 -5.77
N ARG A 18 -19.62 8.92 -6.52
CA ARG A 18 -20.62 8.33 -7.42
C ARG A 18 -19.92 7.97 -8.72
N ARG A 19 -19.31 6.79 -8.75
CA ARG A 19 -18.47 6.28 -9.84
C ARG A 19 -18.81 4.82 -10.13
N GLU A 20 -18.54 4.36 -11.35
CA GLU A 20 -18.58 2.93 -11.67
C GLU A 20 -17.41 2.21 -11.00
N HIS A 21 -16.23 2.83 -10.98
CA HIS A 21 -15.04 2.27 -10.37
C HIS A 21 -14.74 2.94 -9.03
N ARG A 22 -14.56 2.10 -8.00
CA ARG A 22 -14.26 2.58 -6.65
C ARG A 22 -12.87 3.23 -6.63
N ILE A 23 -12.84 4.50 -6.24
CA ILE A 23 -11.61 5.31 -6.21
C ILE A 23 -11.12 5.60 -4.78
N ASN A 24 -12.03 5.55 -3.79
CA ASN A 24 -11.72 5.76 -2.38
C ASN A 24 -11.65 4.42 -1.62
N ALA A 25 -10.79 4.39 -0.59
CA ALA A 25 -10.67 3.26 0.34
C ALA A 25 -10.38 1.93 -0.36
N ASN A 26 -9.52 1.97 -1.36
CA ASN A 26 -8.97 0.77 -1.99
C ASN A 26 -7.88 0.18 -1.07
N SER A 27 -7.87 -1.13 -0.83
CA SER A 27 -6.91 -1.75 0.11
C SER A 27 -5.44 -1.51 -0.28
N PHE A 28 -5.16 -1.35 -1.57
CA PHE A 28 -3.81 -1.16 -2.09
C PHE A 28 -3.30 0.28 -1.93
N GLN A 29 -4.15 1.20 -1.50
CA GLN A 29 -3.83 2.60 -1.22
C GLN A 29 -2.98 2.69 0.05
N GLN A 30 -1.72 3.14 -0.05
CA GLN A 30 -0.78 3.14 1.07
C GLN A 30 -0.18 4.53 1.34
N ASP A 31 -0.70 5.32 2.29
CA ASP A 31 -1.89 5.06 3.13
C ASP A 31 -3.09 5.90 2.66
N ALA A 32 -4.30 5.42 2.94
CA ALA A 32 -5.54 6.21 2.89
C ALA A 32 -5.84 6.93 4.22
N LEU A 33 -5.33 6.36 5.32
CA LEU A 33 -5.52 6.79 6.69
C LEU A 33 -4.24 6.46 7.46
N THR A 34 -3.66 7.45 8.12
CA THR A 34 -2.47 7.25 8.96
C THR A 34 -2.64 7.98 10.29
N THR A 35 -1.98 7.45 11.33
CA THR A 35 -1.96 8.06 12.66
C THR A 35 -0.56 8.55 12.98
N PHE A 36 -0.45 9.75 13.52
CA PHE A 36 0.81 10.34 13.96
C PHE A 36 0.56 11.30 15.12
N ASN A 37 1.38 11.20 16.17
CA ASN A 37 1.39 12.13 17.31
C ASN A 37 0.00 12.42 17.93
N GLY A 38 -0.82 11.37 18.12
CA GLY A 38 -2.17 11.51 18.69
C GLY A 38 -3.21 12.11 17.74
N TRP A 39 -2.91 12.19 16.44
CA TRP A 39 -3.84 12.66 15.40
C TRP A 39 -3.98 11.63 14.30
N GLN A 40 -5.17 11.55 13.72
CA GLN A 40 -5.45 10.81 12.50
C GLN A 40 -5.51 11.76 11.31
N TYR A 41 -4.98 11.31 10.18
CA TYR A 41 -4.98 12.01 8.90
C TYR A 41 -5.48 11.06 7.83
N THR A 42 -6.39 11.51 6.98
CA THR A 42 -6.95 10.71 5.89
C THR A 42 -7.12 11.53 4.63
N CYS A 43 -7.12 10.84 3.50
CA CYS A 43 -7.35 11.43 2.19
C CYS A 43 -8.50 10.71 1.46
N PHE A 44 -9.29 11.48 0.73
CA PHE A 44 -10.42 10.97 -0.05
C PHE A 44 -10.85 11.95 -1.12
N TYR A 45 -11.46 11.44 -2.17
CA TYR A 45 -12.18 12.24 -3.14
C TYR A 45 -13.59 12.55 -2.65
N ARG A 46 -14.03 13.78 -2.91
CA ARG A 46 -15.42 14.21 -2.72
C ARG A 46 -15.95 14.86 -3.99
N HIS A 47 -17.26 14.87 -4.17
CA HIS A 47 -17.89 15.59 -5.28
C HIS A 47 -17.59 17.09 -5.19
N LYS A 48 -17.26 17.69 -6.33
CA LYS A 48 -17.19 19.15 -6.48
C LYS A 48 -18.53 19.81 -6.15
N ASP A 49 -19.61 19.25 -6.68
CA ASP A 49 -20.99 19.68 -6.43
C ASP A 49 -21.98 18.52 -6.66
N ALA A 50 -23.26 18.76 -6.42
CA ALA A 50 -24.30 17.72 -6.49
C ALA A 50 -24.51 17.15 -7.91
N THR A 51 -24.09 17.86 -8.95
CA THR A 51 -24.40 17.57 -10.36
C THR A 51 -23.19 17.19 -11.21
N SER A 52 -22.00 17.61 -10.81
CA SER A 52 -20.76 17.33 -11.53
C SER A 52 -20.26 15.91 -11.30
N ASN A 53 -19.65 15.33 -12.34
CA ASN A 53 -18.87 14.10 -12.23
C ASN A 53 -17.42 14.37 -11.76
N ALA A 54 -17.02 15.64 -11.64
CA ALA A 54 -15.71 16.01 -11.14
C ALA A 54 -15.63 15.79 -9.62
N LEU A 55 -14.50 15.21 -9.20
CA LEU A 55 -14.14 15.03 -7.81
C LEU A 55 -12.99 15.96 -7.45
N PHE A 56 -12.95 16.37 -6.18
CA PHE A 56 -11.85 17.10 -5.58
C PHE A 56 -11.12 16.25 -4.55
N VAL A 57 -9.80 16.38 -4.54
CA VAL A 57 -8.93 15.79 -3.51
C VAL A 57 -9.17 16.50 -2.19
N SER A 58 -9.48 15.74 -1.15
CA SER A 58 -9.70 16.25 0.21
C SER A 58 -8.84 15.53 1.22
N LEU A 59 -8.40 16.27 2.24
CA LEU A 59 -7.70 15.74 3.40
C LEU A 59 -8.51 16.07 4.64
N ALA A 60 -8.63 15.11 5.55
CA ALA A 60 -9.20 15.35 6.87
C ALA A 60 -8.23 14.96 7.97
N ARG A 61 -8.34 15.64 9.11
CA ARG A 61 -7.64 15.27 10.33
C ARG A 61 -8.54 15.32 11.55
N ARG A 62 -8.21 14.56 12.59
CA ARG A 62 -8.86 14.65 13.90
C ARG A 62 -7.90 14.28 15.01
N ALA A 63 -8.13 14.80 16.22
CA ALA A 63 -7.41 14.37 17.41
C ALA A 63 -7.94 13.01 17.90
N ILE A 64 -7.03 12.17 18.39
CA ILE A 64 -7.31 10.97 19.17
C ILE A 64 -6.91 11.26 20.60
N LYS A 65 -7.89 11.47 21.48
CA LYS A 65 -7.71 11.63 22.93
C LYS A 65 -8.37 10.43 23.61
N ASP A 66 -9.04 10.62 24.75
CA ASP A 66 -9.88 9.59 25.37
C ASP A 66 -11.08 9.21 24.48
N THR A 67 -11.56 10.16 23.68
CA THR A 67 -12.56 9.97 22.62
C THR A 67 -12.02 10.46 21.28
N LEU A 68 -12.62 10.00 20.19
CA LEU A 68 -12.33 10.53 18.85
C LEU A 68 -12.90 11.95 18.74
N GLY A 69 -12.09 12.88 18.24
CA GLY A 69 -12.55 14.22 17.87
C GLY A 69 -13.28 14.23 16.53
N ASP A 70 -13.88 15.36 16.21
CA ASP A 70 -14.51 15.60 14.91
C ASP A 70 -13.47 15.73 13.79
N TRP A 71 -13.88 15.40 12.56
CA TRP A 71 -13.05 15.58 11.38
C TRP A 71 -12.99 17.06 10.96
N GLU A 72 -11.79 17.61 10.91
CA GLU A 72 -11.48 18.86 10.21
C GLU A 72 -11.11 18.52 8.76
N THR A 73 -11.88 19.00 7.78
CA THR A 73 -11.65 18.70 6.35
C THR A 73 -11.19 19.93 5.59
N LEU A 74 -10.19 19.76 4.73
CA LEU A 74 -9.81 20.70 3.68
C LEU A 74 -9.98 20.03 2.31
N THR A 75 -10.20 20.84 1.28
CA THR A 75 -10.38 20.39 -0.10
C THR A 75 -9.51 21.24 -1.02
N PHE A 76 -8.82 20.59 -1.97
CA PHE A 76 -8.09 21.26 -3.04
C PHE A 76 -9.05 21.49 -4.21
N GLU A 77 -9.53 22.73 -4.37
CA GLU A 77 -10.51 23.11 -5.40
C GLU A 77 -9.87 23.48 -6.74
N ASP A 78 -8.55 23.48 -6.82
CA ASP A 78 -7.74 23.86 -7.97
C ASP A 78 -7.31 22.66 -8.84
N TYR A 79 -7.85 21.47 -8.58
CA TYR A 79 -7.61 20.26 -9.37
C TYR A 79 -8.89 19.41 -9.49
N GLU A 80 -9.41 19.28 -10.71
CA GLU A 80 -10.60 18.45 -10.99
C GLU A 80 -10.21 17.05 -11.47
N GLN A 81 -10.48 16.05 -10.64
CA GLN A 81 -10.36 14.64 -11.01
C GLN A 81 -11.61 14.23 -11.79
N THR A 82 -11.45 13.76 -13.02
CA THR A 82 -12.60 13.46 -13.90
C THR A 82 -12.65 12.04 -14.43
N ALA A 83 -11.52 11.32 -14.50
CA ALA A 83 -11.48 9.93 -14.94
C ALA A 83 -12.29 9.02 -13.99
N ASP A 84 -13.14 8.15 -14.53
CA ASP A 84 -13.71 7.05 -13.76
C ASP A 84 -12.72 5.89 -13.82
N ASP A 85 -11.75 5.90 -12.89
CA ASP A 85 -10.69 4.92 -12.85
C ASP A 85 -10.32 4.60 -11.39
N GLY A 86 -10.49 3.33 -10.99
CA GLY A 86 -10.17 2.87 -9.64
C GLY A 86 -8.67 2.88 -9.29
N HIS A 87 -7.79 3.04 -10.28
CA HIS A 87 -6.34 3.16 -10.10
C HIS A 87 -5.95 4.51 -9.49
N ASN A 88 -6.76 5.54 -9.76
CA ASN A 88 -6.47 6.95 -9.53
C ASN A 88 -6.64 7.38 -8.06
N THR A 89 -6.21 6.51 -7.13
CA THR A 89 -6.24 6.70 -5.67
C THR A 89 -5.43 7.92 -5.19
N ILE A 90 -5.58 8.26 -3.91
CA ILE A 90 -4.77 9.28 -3.21
C ILE A 90 -3.92 8.59 -2.15
N SER A 91 -2.62 8.86 -2.05
CA SER A 91 -1.81 8.35 -0.94
C SER A 91 -1.34 9.50 -0.07
N ILE A 92 -1.40 9.33 1.25
CA ILE A 92 -0.93 10.29 2.25
C ILE A 92 0.28 9.73 3.01
N GLY A 93 1.29 10.56 3.21
CA GLY A 93 2.47 10.28 4.05
C GLY A 93 2.68 11.39 5.06
N VAL A 94 3.06 11.03 6.29
CA VAL A 94 3.43 12.01 7.33
C VAL A 94 4.88 11.78 7.72
N CYS A 95 5.73 12.76 7.43
CA CYS A 95 7.14 12.73 7.79
C CYS A 95 7.31 13.08 9.27
N GLU A 96 7.91 12.18 10.04
CA GLU A 96 8.07 12.35 11.48
C GLU A 96 9.04 13.48 11.84
N GLY A 97 10.17 13.58 11.13
CA GLY A 97 11.25 14.48 11.50
C GLY A 97 10.93 15.97 11.36
N ASP A 98 10.04 16.34 10.43
CA ASP A 98 9.65 17.74 10.21
C ASP A 98 8.14 18.00 10.26
N GLY A 99 7.32 16.96 10.42
CA GLY A 99 5.86 17.06 10.49
C GLY A 99 5.20 17.49 9.18
N THR A 100 5.87 17.37 8.03
CA THR A 100 5.24 17.61 6.73
C THR A 100 4.28 16.49 6.35
N ILE A 101 3.19 16.86 5.69
CA ILE A 101 2.21 15.95 5.10
C ILE A 101 2.41 15.94 3.58
N HIS A 102 2.62 14.76 3.02
CA HIS A 102 2.87 14.50 1.61
C HIS A 102 1.67 13.82 0.99
N VAL A 103 1.28 14.24 -0.22
CA VAL A 103 0.10 13.73 -0.90
C VAL A 103 0.41 13.51 -2.36
N ALA A 104 0.10 12.33 -2.88
CA ALA A 104 0.17 12.01 -4.31
C ALA A 104 -1.17 11.40 -4.76
N PHE A 105 -1.67 11.77 -5.94
CA PHE A 105 -3.04 11.41 -6.33
C PHE A 105 -3.27 11.36 -7.84
N ASP A 106 -4.32 10.64 -8.24
CA ASP A 106 -4.86 10.64 -9.62
C ASP A 106 -3.85 10.15 -10.66
N HIS A 107 -3.43 8.89 -10.51
CA HIS A 107 -2.38 8.27 -11.33
C HIS A 107 -2.75 6.90 -11.88
N HIS A 108 -2.75 6.78 -13.20
CA HIS A 108 -2.70 5.53 -13.96
C HIS A 108 -1.89 5.72 -15.25
N CYS A 109 -0.56 5.62 -15.13
CA CYS A 109 0.40 6.03 -16.15
C CYS A 109 0.31 7.53 -16.49
N ASP A 110 0.13 8.36 -15.46
CA ASP A 110 -0.03 9.81 -15.58
C ASP A 110 1.20 10.57 -15.06
N PRO A 111 1.37 11.85 -15.46
CA PRO A 111 2.31 12.74 -14.81
C PRO A 111 2.08 12.79 -13.29
N LEU A 112 3.16 12.93 -12.53
CA LEU A 112 3.08 13.06 -11.09
C LEU A 112 2.16 14.24 -10.72
N HIS A 113 1.35 14.04 -9.68
CA HIS A 113 0.54 15.05 -9.04
C HIS A 113 0.84 14.95 -7.56
N PHE A 114 1.60 15.91 -7.06
CA PHE A 114 2.16 15.88 -5.73
C PHE A 114 1.92 17.21 -5.01
N ARG A 115 1.58 17.12 -3.73
CA ARG A 115 1.49 18.26 -2.82
C ARG A 115 2.21 17.94 -1.52
N MET A 116 2.80 18.97 -0.92
CA MET A 116 3.46 18.88 0.38
C MET A 116 3.02 20.04 1.26
N SER A 117 2.75 19.77 2.54
CA SER A 117 2.46 20.82 3.51
C SER A 117 3.72 21.58 3.90
N VAL A 118 3.55 22.75 4.51
CA VAL A 118 4.63 23.39 5.27
C VAL A 118 5.07 22.51 6.45
N PRO A 119 6.33 22.65 6.95
CA PRO A 119 6.78 21.91 8.13
C PRO A 119 5.96 22.24 9.38
N GLY A 120 5.91 21.28 10.30
CA GLY A 120 5.26 21.44 11.60
C GLY A 120 3.77 21.09 11.65
N VAL A 121 3.13 20.87 10.50
CA VAL A 121 1.67 20.66 10.41
C VAL A 121 1.22 19.41 11.18
N ALA A 122 2.01 18.34 11.15
CA ALA A 122 1.69 17.09 11.85
C ALA A 122 2.34 16.97 13.24
N THR A 123 3.44 17.67 13.50
CA THR A 123 4.09 17.67 14.84
C THR A 123 3.47 18.68 15.80
N SER A 124 2.91 19.78 15.29
CA SER A 124 2.17 20.79 16.06
C SER A 124 0.81 21.10 15.40
N PRO A 125 -0.11 20.13 15.31
CA PRO A 125 -1.36 20.28 14.55
C PRO A 125 -2.26 21.41 15.07
N GLU A 126 -2.30 21.60 16.39
CA GLU A 126 -3.12 22.63 17.05
C GLU A 126 -2.65 24.06 16.74
N THR A 127 -1.39 24.27 16.34
CA THR A 127 -0.87 25.60 15.98
C THR A 127 -1.17 25.99 14.53
N HIS A 128 -1.72 25.07 13.74
CA HIS A 128 -2.00 25.27 12.32
C HIS A 128 -3.51 25.26 12.09
N LYS A 129 -4.03 26.35 11.52
CA LYS A 129 -5.40 26.36 10.99
C LYS A 129 -5.48 25.41 9.80
N TRP A 130 -6.28 24.34 9.90
CA TRP A 130 -6.44 23.37 8.82
C TRP A 130 -7.05 24.02 7.58
N GLY A 131 -6.33 23.99 6.46
CA GLY A 131 -6.78 24.60 5.21
C GLY A 131 -5.78 24.38 4.07
N ALA A 132 -6.27 24.48 2.83
CA ALA A 132 -5.49 24.21 1.63
C ALA A 132 -4.22 25.08 1.51
N SER A 133 -4.20 26.27 2.10
CA SER A 133 -3.04 27.17 2.13
C SER A 133 -1.83 26.61 2.87
N LEU A 134 -1.99 25.54 3.66
CA LEU A 134 -0.87 24.83 4.28
C LEU A 134 -0.05 24.04 3.26
N PHE A 135 -0.58 23.78 2.07
CA PHE A 135 0.02 22.92 1.05
C PHE A 135 0.49 23.71 -0.15
N SER A 136 1.50 23.16 -0.84
CA SER A 136 1.91 23.64 -2.16
C SER A 136 0.77 23.51 -3.19
N PRO A 137 0.86 24.23 -4.32
CA PRO A 137 0.13 23.86 -5.53
C PRO A 137 0.47 22.42 -5.96
N THR A 138 -0.33 21.85 -6.89
CA THR A 138 0.00 20.57 -7.51
C THR A 138 1.30 20.70 -8.31
N HIS A 139 2.29 19.88 -7.96
CA HIS A 139 3.55 19.75 -8.69
C HIS A 139 3.61 18.42 -9.44
N ASN A 140 4.32 18.43 -10.57
CA ASN A 140 4.62 17.24 -11.36
C ASN A 140 6.08 16.78 -11.23
N GLN A 141 6.68 17.11 -10.10
CA GLN A 141 8.01 16.69 -9.70
C GLN A 141 8.09 16.75 -8.18
N LEU A 142 9.04 16.02 -7.61
CA LEU A 142 9.29 16.03 -6.17
C LEU A 142 10.19 17.20 -5.76
N PRO A 143 10.06 17.75 -4.54
CA PRO A 143 11.01 18.71 -3.98
C PRO A 143 12.45 18.21 -4.10
N GLY A 144 13.38 19.07 -4.50
CA GLY A 144 14.78 18.71 -4.79
C GLY A 144 15.09 18.49 -6.27
N TYR A 145 14.07 18.35 -7.12
CA TYR A 145 14.21 18.26 -8.57
C TYR A 145 13.81 19.56 -9.26
N THR A 146 14.64 20.00 -10.20
CA THR A 146 14.30 21.06 -11.16
C THR A 146 14.27 20.44 -12.56
N ARG A 147 13.28 20.81 -13.37
CA ARG A 147 13.11 20.46 -14.81
C ARG A 147 14.29 20.79 -15.75
N THR A 148 15.45 21.17 -15.21
CA THR A 148 16.63 21.56 -15.98
C THR A 148 17.81 20.69 -15.55
N GLY A 149 18.26 19.81 -16.45
CA GLY A 149 19.57 19.15 -16.36
C GLY A 149 19.56 17.67 -15.96
N GLN A 150 18.40 17.05 -15.74
CA GLN A 150 18.28 15.64 -15.35
C GLN A 150 17.24 14.90 -16.21
N LEU A 151 17.36 15.01 -17.54
CA LEU A 151 16.43 14.45 -18.53
C LEU A 151 16.03 12.97 -18.30
N ALA A 152 16.92 12.16 -17.72
CA ALA A 152 16.61 10.76 -17.39
C ALA A 152 15.65 10.64 -16.20
N ILE A 153 15.78 11.51 -15.20
CA ILE A 153 14.92 11.56 -14.02
C ILE A 153 13.59 12.23 -14.34
N GLU A 154 13.55 13.26 -15.20
CA GLU A 154 12.28 13.90 -15.57
C GLU A 154 11.26 12.92 -16.18
N LYS A 155 11.75 11.90 -16.91
CA LYS A 155 10.90 10.83 -17.46
C LYS A 155 10.23 9.99 -16.38
N ILE A 156 10.86 9.84 -15.21
CA ILE A 156 10.32 8.99 -14.15
C ILE A 156 9.12 9.64 -13.44
N PHE A 157 8.81 10.91 -13.73
CA PHE A 157 7.63 11.61 -13.23
C PHE A 157 6.48 11.66 -14.25
N LEU A 158 6.61 11.04 -15.43
CA LEU A 158 5.62 11.15 -16.50
C LEU A 158 4.56 10.04 -16.51
N GLU A 159 4.85 8.89 -15.90
CA GLU A 159 4.02 7.68 -15.99
C GLU A 159 3.82 7.02 -14.62
N THR A 160 3.49 7.83 -13.62
CA THR A 160 3.29 7.40 -12.24
C THR A 160 2.04 6.53 -12.13
N THR A 161 2.09 5.49 -11.28
CA THR A 161 0.93 4.70 -10.83
C THR A 161 1.17 4.20 -9.41
N TYR A 162 0.12 4.12 -8.59
CA TYR A 162 0.15 3.57 -7.22
C TYR A 162 1.22 4.19 -6.30
N PRO A 163 1.16 5.50 -6.00
CA PRO A 163 2.08 6.10 -5.03
C PRO A 163 1.92 5.47 -3.65
N ARG A 164 3.03 5.28 -2.94
CA ARG A 164 3.09 4.72 -1.59
C ARG A 164 4.05 5.50 -0.72
N PHE A 165 3.59 6.02 0.41
CA PHE A 165 4.46 6.67 1.39
C PHE A 165 4.72 5.75 2.57
N ILE A 166 5.97 5.64 2.99
CA ILE A 166 6.38 4.80 4.13
C ILE A 166 7.20 5.65 5.07
N ARG A 167 6.70 5.79 6.31
CA ARG A 167 7.46 6.45 7.38
C ARG A 167 8.63 5.56 7.77
N VAL A 168 9.85 6.10 7.68
CA VAL A 168 11.09 5.41 8.04
C VAL A 168 11.94 6.33 8.92
N ASP A 169 12.18 5.94 10.16
CA ASP A 169 12.84 6.81 11.15
C ASP A 169 12.22 8.23 11.15
N ASN A 170 13.04 9.26 10.93
CA ASN A 170 12.62 10.67 10.81
C ASN A 170 12.27 11.11 9.38
N ASP A 171 12.31 10.20 8.41
CA ASP A 171 12.24 10.45 6.97
C ASP A 171 11.01 9.77 6.34
N LEU A 172 10.84 9.88 5.03
CA LEU A 172 9.87 9.09 4.26
C LEU A 172 10.56 8.34 3.12
N LEU A 173 10.06 7.15 2.79
CA LEU A 173 10.20 6.59 1.46
C LEU A 173 8.95 6.90 0.64
N LEU A 174 9.15 7.16 -0.65
CA LEU A 174 8.10 7.18 -1.66
C LEU A 174 8.41 6.10 -2.68
N SER A 175 7.43 5.24 -2.95
CA SER A 175 7.48 4.33 -4.07
C SER A 175 6.31 4.56 -5.01
N TYR A 176 6.52 4.36 -6.30
CA TYR A 176 5.45 4.24 -7.28
C TYR A 176 5.92 3.38 -8.45
N ARG A 177 4.95 2.84 -9.18
CA ARG A 177 5.17 2.02 -10.37
C ARG A 177 5.24 2.88 -11.62
N ILE A 178 6.17 2.54 -12.51
CA ILE A 178 6.31 3.11 -13.86
C ILE A 178 6.15 2.00 -14.89
N GLY A 179 5.51 2.30 -16.01
CA GLY A 179 5.39 1.42 -17.16
C GLY A 179 4.08 0.64 -17.26
N ILE A 180 3.94 -0.09 -18.37
CA ILE A 180 2.69 -0.72 -18.80
C ILE A 180 2.55 -2.15 -18.32
N ALA A 181 1.36 -2.74 -18.45
CA ALA A 181 1.15 -4.15 -18.17
C ALA A 181 2.03 -5.04 -19.08
N GLY A 182 3.09 -5.61 -18.49
CA GLY A 182 4.04 -6.53 -19.14
C GLY A 182 5.50 -6.09 -18.96
N ALA A 183 5.70 -4.84 -18.50
CA ALA A 183 7.01 -4.21 -18.32
C ALA A 183 6.99 -3.14 -17.21
N GLY A 184 6.08 -3.25 -16.23
CA GLY A 184 6.03 -2.33 -15.09
C GLY A 184 7.17 -2.57 -14.11
N SER A 185 7.71 -1.49 -13.54
CA SER A 185 8.79 -1.52 -12.55
C SER A 185 8.48 -0.58 -11.38
N ASP A 186 8.88 -0.97 -10.17
CA ASP A 186 8.70 -0.12 -8.98
C ASP A 186 9.97 0.68 -8.68
N HIS A 187 9.78 1.97 -8.47
CA HIS A 187 10.82 2.95 -8.20
C HIS A 187 10.76 3.40 -6.74
N LEU A 188 11.91 3.81 -6.20
CA LEU A 188 12.05 4.21 -4.81
C LEU A 188 12.80 5.54 -4.66
N PHE A 189 12.24 6.40 -3.82
CA PHE A 189 12.80 7.69 -3.43
C PHE A 189 12.83 7.79 -1.91
N LYS A 190 13.77 8.59 -1.40
CA LYS A 190 13.82 8.97 0.01
C LYS A 190 13.62 10.47 0.16
N TYR A 191 12.68 10.87 1.00
CA TYR A 191 12.59 12.24 1.52
C TYR A 191 13.48 12.38 2.75
N SER A 192 14.39 13.35 2.74
CA SER A 192 15.17 13.75 3.91
C SER A 192 14.44 14.89 4.62
N SER A 193 13.99 14.68 5.86
CA SER A 193 13.34 15.74 6.66
C SER A 193 14.30 16.88 7.01
N LYS A 194 15.60 16.57 7.07
CA LYS A 194 16.69 17.54 7.28
C LYS A 194 16.88 18.46 6.08
N ASP A 195 16.94 17.89 4.88
CA ASP A 195 17.23 18.64 3.64
C ASP A 195 15.96 19.13 2.95
N ARG A 196 14.80 18.61 3.37
CA ARG A 196 13.46 18.87 2.84
C ARG A 196 13.37 18.63 1.33
N SER A 197 14.02 17.57 0.88
CA SER A 197 14.09 17.17 -0.52
C SER A 197 14.03 15.66 -0.67
N TYR A 198 13.56 15.23 -1.83
CA TYR A 198 13.61 13.83 -2.26
C TYR A 198 14.91 13.56 -3.00
N SER A 199 15.45 12.36 -2.79
CA SER A 199 16.50 11.75 -3.61
C SER A 199 16.03 10.41 -4.15
N TYR A 200 16.35 10.15 -5.41
CA TYR A 200 16.07 8.88 -6.08
C TYR A 200 17.07 7.84 -5.60
N ILE A 201 16.57 6.69 -5.15
CA ILE A 201 17.39 5.56 -4.73
C ILE A 201 17.61 4.63 -5.93
N GLY A 202 16.54 4.22 -6.61
CA GLY A 202 16.62 3.32 -7.75
C GLY A 202 15.32 2.61 -8.09
N GLN A 203 15.39 1.77 -9.12
CA GLN A 203 14.34 0.85 -9.54
C GLN A 203 14.54 -0.46 -8.81
N PHE A 204 13.72 -0.75 -7.80
CA PHE A 204 14.00 -1.86 -6.90
C PHE A 204 13.39 -3.19 -7.35
N LEU A 205 12.33 -3.16 -8.16
CA LEU A 205 11.74 -4.33 -8.80
C LEU A 205 11.59 -4.07 -10.30
N THR A 206 11.99 -5.04 -11.13
CA THR A 206 11.88 -4.96 -12.59
C THR A 206 10.92 -6.00 -13.13
N GLY A 207 10.00 -5.58 -13.99
CA GLY A 207 9.18 -6.48 -14.81
C GLY A 207 9.87 -6.86 -16.12
N VAL A 208 9.92 -8.15 -16.45
CA VAL A 208 10.45 -8.66 -17.72
C VAL A 208 9.47 -9.67 -18.31
N LYS A 209 8.69 -9.26 -19.32
CA LYS A 209 7.55 -10.06 -19.84
C LYS A 209 6.58 -10.49 -18.72
N ASN A 210 6.52 -9.68 -17.67
CA ASN A 210 5.65 -9.80 -16.52
C ASN A 210 5.60 -8.45 -15.80
N ASN A 211 4.80 -8.36 -14.74
CA ASN A 211 4.86 -7.24 -13.80
C ASN A 211 4.96 -7.77 -12.37
N PRO A 212 5.89 -7.26 -11.54
CA PRO A 212 5.73 -7.34 -10.11
C PRO A 212 4.55 -6.46 -9.70
N TYR A 213 3.64 -7.02 -8.91
CA TYR A 213 2.59 -6.24 -8.25
C TYR A 213 2.71 -6.46 -6.74
N ILE A 214 3.23 -5.46 -6.07
CA ILE A 214 3.48 -5.52 -4.62
C ILE A 214 2.17 -5.45 -3.82
N ASN A 215 2.10 -6.22 -2.75
CA ASN A 215 1.04 -6.10 -1.73
C ASN A 215 1.17 -4.76 -0.99
N GLY A 216 2.40 -4.32 -0.75
CA GLY A 216 2.71 -3.05 -0.13
C GLY A 216 4.18 -2.97 0.27
N ILE A 217 4.52 -1.97 1.07
CA ILE A 217 5.85 -1.82 1.67
C ILE A 217 5.64 -1.64 3.18
N SER A 218 6.20 -2.52 3.99
CA SER A 218 6.12 -2.43 5.46
C SER A 218 7.49 -2.09 6.03
N TYR A 219 7.53 -1.31 7.11
CA TYR A 219 8.76 -0.97 7.79
C TYR A 219 8.62 -1.27 9.28
N ALA A 220 9.50 -2.12 9.81
CA ALA A 220 9.57 -2.45 11.22
C ALA A 220 11.00 -2.83 11.58
N ASN A 221 11.45 -2.47 12.79
CA ASN A 221 12.77 -2.84 13.32
C ASN A 221 13.94 -2.49 12.38
N GLY A 222 13.88 -1.33 11.71
CA GLY A 222 14.94 -0.91 10.78
C GLY A 222 14.91 -1.58 9.41
N ARG A 223 13.97 -2.51 9.16
CA ARG A 223 13.88 -3.28 7.93
C ARG A 223 12.67 -2.89 7.10
N VAL A 224 12.90 -2.70 5.81
CA VAL A 224 11.86 -2.59 4.78
C VAL A 224 11.51 -3.99 4.28
N HIS A 225 10.21 -4.29 4.19
CA HIS A 225 9.67 -5.55 3.70
C HIS A 225 8.78 -5.29 2.50
N VAL A 226 8.99 -6.07 1.43
CA VAL A 226 8.12 -6.02 0.24
C VAL A 226 7.77 -7.45 -0.16
N SER A 227 6.47 -7.69 -0.35
CA SER A 227 5.96 -8.91 -0.95
C SER A 227 5.06 -8.57 -2.13
N GLY A 228 4.83 -9.55 -2.99
CA GLY A 228 3.89 -9.40 -4.08
C GLY A 228 3.79 -10.67 -4.91
N THR A 229 3.07 -10.53 -6.01
CA THR A 229 2.92 -11.60 -7.00
C THR A 229 3.33 -11.05 -8.36
N TYR A 230 3.70 -11.94 -9.27
CA TYR A 230 3.91 -11.54 -10.65
C TYR A 230 2.62 -11.67 -11.43
N ARG A 231 2.42 -10.84 -12.46
CA ARG A 231 1.44 -11.08 -13.51
C ARG A 231 2.15 -11.33 -14.82
N GLY A 232 1.93 -12.51 -15.40
CA GLY A 232 2.53 -12.89 -16.68
C GLY A 232 2.00 -12.01 -17.81
N PHE A 233 2.87 -11.70 -18.76
CA PHE A 233 2.45 -10.99 -19.97
C PHE A 233 1.90 -11.95 -21.01
N VAL A 234 0.72 -11.61 -21.52
CA VAL A 234 0.02 -12.17 -22.66
C VAL A 234 -0.04 -11.07 -23.72
N TRP A 235 0.43 -11.40 -24.93
CA TRP A 235 0.41 -10.46 -26.04
C TRP A 235 -1.03 -10.13 -26.44
N TYR A 236 -1.27 -8.88 -26.83
CA TYR A 236 -2.53 -8.41 -27.35
C TYR A 236 -2.30 -7.39 -28.47
N GLU A 237 -3.29 -7.25 -29.35
CA GLU A 237 -3.21 -6.34 -30.49
C GLU A 237 -3.08 -4.87 -30.02
N GLY A 238 -2.09 -4.15 -30.56
CA GLY A 238 -1.79 -2.77 -30.19
C GLY A 238 -0.80 -2.60 -29.04
N VAL A 239 -0.26 -3.67 -28.44
CA VAL A 239 0.74 -3.54 -27.35
C VAL A 239 2.05 -2.88 -27.77
N ASP A 240 2.44 -3.04 -29.04
CA ASP A 240 3.66 -2.45 -29.60
C ASP A 240 3.45 -1.00 -30.08
N ASP A 241 2.21 -0.49 -30.02
CA ASP A 241 1.90 0.91 -30.32
C ASP A 241 2.08 1.76 -29.04
N PRO A 242 3.07 2.67 -28.99
CA PRO A 242 3.34 3.49 -27.81
C PRO A 242 2.18 4.43 -27.44
N GLU A 243 1.26 4.71 -28.37
CA GLU A 243 0.09 5.55 -28.11
C GLU A 243 -1.13 4.75 -27.63
N ALA A 244 -1.08 3.41 -27.70
CA ALA A 244 -2.20 2.57 -27.32
C ALA A 244 -2.45 2.58 -25.81
N ARG A 245 -3.69 2.94 -25.43
CA ARG A 245 -4.16 3.01 -24.04
C ARG A 245 -4.93 1.77 -23.58
N LEU A 246 -4.91 0.68 -24.36
CA LEU A 246 -5.58 -0.58 -23.97
C LEU A 246 -5.02 -1.21 -22.68
N HIS A 247 -3.81 -0.82 -22.27
CA HIS A 247 -3.23 -1.27 -21.01
C HIS A 247 -3.72 -0.50 -19.77
N THR A 248 -4.35 0.68 -19.96
CA THR A 248 -4.83 1.55 -18.87
C THR A 248 -6.33 1.34 -18.56
N VAL A 249 -6.94 0.27 -19.04
CA VAL A 249 -8.34 -0.08 -18.70
C VAL A 249 -8.38 -0.93 -17.42
N GLN A 250 -9.50 -0.92 -16.68
CA GLN A 250 -9.63 -1.59 -15.37
C GLN A 250 -9.16 -3.06 -15.37
N ALA A 251 -9.59 -3.80 -16.39
CA ALA A 251 -9.19 -5.18 -16.65
C ALA A 251 -8.53 -5.22 -18.02
N GLY A 252 -7.29 -4.74 -18.10
CA GLY A 252 -6.49 -4.84 -19.30
C GLY A 252 -6.37 -6.30 -19.81
N PRO A 253 -5.88 -6.49 -21.04
CA PRO A 253 -5.76 -7.80 -21.70
C PRO A 253 -4.92 -8.83 -20.90
N ASN A 254 -4.17 -8.35 -19.91
CA ASN A 254 -3.49 -9.15 -18.90
C ASN A 254 -4.31 -9.17 -17.61
N GLY A 255 -5.29 -10.06 -17.53
CA GLY A 255 -6.16 -10.23 -16.37
C GLY A 255 -5.48 -10.92 -15.18
N PRO A 256 -6.13 -10.90 -14.00
CA PRO A 256 -5.60 -11.48 -12.77
C PRO A 256 -5.42 -13.00 -12.82
N GLU A 257 -6.04 -13.71 -13.76
CA GLU A 257 -5.80 -15.13 -14.01
C GLU A 257 -4.33 -15.46 -14.37
N ASN A 258 -3.60 -14.47 -14.88
CA ASN A 258 -2.17 -14.58 -15.21
C ASN A 258 -1.26 -14.28 -14.02
N ASN A 259 -1.81 -14.00 -12.84
CA ASN A 259 -1.02 -13.85 -11.63
C ASN A 259 -0.40 -15.19 -11.21
N TYR A 260 0.84 -15.15 -10.74
CA TYR A 260 1.58 -16.32 -10.29
C TYR A 260 2.64 -15.95 -9.25
N SER A 261 3.01 -16.95 -8.46
CA SER A 261 4.02 -16.91 -7.40
C SER A 261 3.77 -15.88 -6.29
N LEU A 262 4.34 -16.15 -5.11
CA LEU A 262 4.56 -15.14 -4.09
C LEU A 262 6.06 -14.89 -3.97
N PHE A 263 6.48 -13.64 -4.13
CA PHE A 263 7.87 -13.21 -3.91
C PHE A 263 8.01 -12.38 -2.63
N TYR A 264 9.24 -12.30 -2.12
CA TYR A 264 9.60 -11.45 -1.00
C TYR A 264 11.01 -10.89 -1.14
N VAL A 265 11.17 -9.60 -0.85
CA VAL A 265 12.46 -8.94 -0.69
C VAL A 265 12.47 -8.08 0.57
N SER A 266 13.65 -7.86 1.12
CA SER A 266 13.84 -6.96 2.26
C SER A 266 15.08 -6.10 2.13
N SER A 267 15.07 -4.94 2.78
CA SER A 267 16.22 -4.04 2.85
C SER A 267 16.46 -3.60 4.29
N ASP A 268 17.71 -3.71 4.73
CA ASP A 268 18.16 -3.28 6.07
C ASP A 268 18.81 -1.87 6.05
N ASP A 269 18.81 -1.21 4.88
CA ASP A 269 19.52 0.05 4.62
C ASP A 269 18.62 1.07 3.90
N LEU A 270 17.32 1.02 4.20
CA LEU A 270 16.28 1.92 3.68
C LEU A 270 16.16 1.93 2.15
N GLY A 271 16.38 0.77 1.53
CA GLY A 271 16.18 0.52 0.11
C GLY A 271 17.43 0.64 -0.76
N LYS A 272 18.62 0.83 -0.19
CA LYS A 272 19.86 0.88 -0.97
C LYS A 272 20.22 -0.50 -1.52
N THR A 273 20.09 -1.54 -0.70
CA THR A 273 20.24 -2.94 -1.11
C THR A 273 18.99 -3.73 -0.79
N PHE A 274 18.69 -4.71 -1.64
CA PHE A 274 17.58 -5.65 -1.45
C PHE A 274 18.11 -7.08 -1.37
N ASN A 275 17.58 -7.83 -0.42
CA ASN A 275 17.98 -9.20 -0.09
C ASN A 275 16.78 -10.14 -0.17
N ASN A 276 17.02 -11.40 -0.46
CA ASN A 276 16.01 -12.46 -0.38
C ASN A 276 15.74 -12.89 1.08
N SER A 277 14.85 -13.86 1.27
CA SER A 277 14.47 -14.32 2.61
C SER A 277 15.62 -14.97 3.42
N ARG A 278 16.69 -15.41 2.74
CA ARG A 278 17.90 -15.99 3.36
C ARG A 278 18.94 -14.94 3.74
N GLY A 279 18.68 -13.66 3.45
CA GLY A 279 19.63 -12.57 3.67
C GLY A 279 20.70 -12.45 2.58
N GLU A 280 20.54 -13.14 1.45
CA GLU A 280 21.46 -13.02 0.31
C GLU A 280 21.05 -11.81 -0.54
N ARG A 281 22.03 -11.01 -0.96
CA ARG A 281 21.79 -9.80 -1.76
C ARG A 281 21.31 -10.14 -3.16
N LEU A 282 20.19 -9.55 -3.56
CA LEU A 282 19.62 -9.60 -4.90
C LEU A 282 19.99 -8.38 -5.74
N ALA A 283 20.10 -7.20 -5.13
CA ALA A 283 20.44 -5.96 -5.83
C ALA A 283 21.06 -4.90 -4.90
N ASN A 284 21.91 -4.05 -5.47
CA ASN A 284 22.37 -2.78 -4.92
C ASN A 284 21.97 -1.61 -5.85
N LEU A 285 20.97 -0.84 -5.44
CA LEU A 285 20.41 0.25 -6.24
C LEU A 285 21.39 1.43 -6.37
N GLU A 286 22.30 1.62 -5.41
CA GLU A 286 23.28 2.72 -5.46
C GLU A 286 24.28 2.57 -6.62
N VAL A 287 24.42 1.36 -7.17
CA VAL A 287 25.23 1.09 -8.38
C VAL A 287 24.39 0.77 -9.62
N GLY A 288 23.07 0.96 -9.54
CA GLY A 288 22.14 0.77 -10.65
C GLY A 288 21.67 -0.67 -10.88
N GLU A 289 21.89 -1.59 -9.93
CA GLU A 289 21.29 -2.93 -9.97
C GLU A 289 19.79 -2.86 -9.64
N THR A 290 19.07 -3.95 -9.93
CA THR A 290 17.63 -4.10 -9.66
C THR A 290 17.30 -5.58 -9.45
N VAL A 291 16.21 -5.86 -8.74
CA VAL A 291 15.74 -7.24 -8.57
C VAL A 291 14.97 -7.66 -9.81
N PHE A 292 15.50 -8.66 -10.53
CA PHE A 292 14.85 -9.27 -11.69
C PHE A 292 13.95 -10.45 -11.29
N PRO A 293 12.91 -10.77 -12.08
CA PRO A 293 11.93 -11.83 -11.75
C PRO A 293 12.52 -13.23 -11.64
N ASP A 294 13.66 -13.49 -12.28
CA ASP A 294 14.39 -14.75 -12.30
C ASP A 294 15.52 -14.83 -11.26
N ALA A 295 15.63 -13.84 -10.36
CA ALA A 295 16.66 -13.81 -9.34
C ALA A 295 16.53 -15.00 -8.36
N ASP A 296 17.66 -15.65 -8.06
CA ASP A 296 17.67 -16.84 -7.21
C ASP A 296 17.21 -16.53 -5.77
N GLY A 297 16.32 -17.38 -5.25
CA GLY A 297 15.74 -17.23 -3.93
C GLY A 297 14.69 -16.11 -3.76
N LEU A 298 14.30 -15.42 -4.84
CA LEU A 298 13.26 -14.39 -4.81
C LEU A 298 11.85 -14.96 -4.55
N ILE A 299 11.52 -16.06 -5.22
CA ILE A 299 10.21 -16.72 -5.10
C ILE A 299 10.16 -17.52 -3.80
N VAL A 300 9.18 -17.21 -2.95
CA VAL A 300 8.92 -17.87 -1.67
C VAL A 300 8.02 -19.08 -1.86
N PHE A 301 6.90 -18.87 -2.57
CA PHE A 301 5.98 -19.94 -2.94
C PHE A 301 5.77 -19.90 -4.45
N ASP A 302 6.08 -21.01 -5.12
CA ASP A 302 5.72 -21.22 -6.51
C ASP A 302 4.22 -21.55 -6.59
N ILE A 303 3.45 -20.60 -7.11
CA ILE A 303 2.00 -20.66 -7.18
C ILE A 303 1.61 -20.48 -8.65
N PRO A 304 1.00 -21.48 -9.30
CA PRO A 304 0.79 -21.43 -10.74
C PRO A 304 -0.23 -20.36 -11.14
N GLN A 305 -0.19 -19.94 -12.41
CA GLN A 305 -1.29 -19.18 -13.01
C GLN A 305 -2.61 -19.94 -12.89
N ASN A 306 -3.73 -19.22 -12.98
CA ASN A 306 -5.09 -19.75 -12.77
C ASN A 306 -5.37 -20.32 -11.37
N SER A 307 -4.43 -20.21 -10.43
CA SER A 307 -4.62 -20.55 -9.00
C SER A 307 -5.48 -19.53 -8.25
N GLY A 308 -5.89 -18.43 -8.89
CA GLY A 308 -6.65 -17.37 -8.24
C GLY A 308 -5.83 -16.50 -7.28
N ILE A 309 -4.50 -16.58 -7.32
CA ILE A 309 -3.66 -15.65 -6.57
C ILE A 309 -3.90 -14.21 -7.00
N LEU A 310 -4.22 -13.32 -6.06
CA LEU A 310 -4.50 -11.92 -6.37
C LEU A 310 -3.35 -11.03 -5.91
N ASN A 311 -3.10 -9.98 -6.68
CA ASN A 311 -2.08 -8.98 -6.40
C ASN A 311 -2.62 -7.77 -5.61
N GLN A 312 -1.69 -7.00 -5.03
CA GLN A 312 -1.98 -5.74 -4.31
C GLN A 312 -2.99 -5.91 -3.18
N GLU A 313 -2.83 -6.96 -2.37
CA GLU A 313 -3.71 -7.19 -1.22
C GLU A 313 -3.16 -6.46 0.01
N ALA A 314 -2.51 -7.15 0.95
CA ALA A 314 -1.98 -6.49 2.13
C ALA A 314 -0.79 -7.22 2.75
N GLN A 315 -0.03 -6.47 3.55
CA GLN A 315 1.08 -7.00 4.32
C GLN A 315 1.36 -6.18 5.58
N ALA A 316 1.98 -6.83 6.57
CA ALA A 316 2.46 -6.19 7.79
C ALA A 316 3.78 -6.82 8.23
N ALA A 317 4.61 -6.03 8.90
CA ALA A 317 5.76 -6.52 9.65
C ALA A 317 5.49 -6.28 11.14
N ASP A 318 5.80 -7.26 11.98
CA ASP A 318 5.61 -7.17 13.43
C ASP A 318 6.91 -6.73 14.15
N GLU A 319 6.76 -6.31 15.40
CA GLU A 319 7.87 -5.84 16.25
C GLU A 319 8.81 -6.98 16.70
N ASP A 320 8.44 -8.25 16.52
CA ASP A 320 9.30 -9.40 16.82
C ASP A 320 10.17 -9.82 15.61
N GLY A 321 10.01 -9.16 14.46
CA GLY A 321 10.72 -9.47 13.20
C GLY A 321 9.99 -10.46 12.29
N GLY A 322 8.76 -10.84 12.63
CA GLY A 322 7.88 -11.61 11.75
C GLY A 322 7.28 -10.74 10.64
N PHE A 323 6.98 -11.40 9.52
CA PHE A 323 6.35 -10.75 8.36
C PHE A 323 5.10 -11.52 7.92
N HIS A 324 4.07 -10.77 7.56
CA HIS A 324 2.74 -11.26 7.23
C HIS A 324 2.33 -10.72 5.88
N ALA A 325 1.89 -11.60 4.98
CA ALA A 325 1.14 -11.20 3.80
C ALA A 325 -0.22 -11.88 3.82
N LEU A 326 -1.26 -11.11 3.47
CA LEU A 326 -2.58 -11.62 3.18
C LEU A 326 -2.75 -11.56 1.67
N ASN A 327 -2.89 -12.73 1.05
CA ASN A 327 -3.42 -12.82 -0.31
C ASN A 327 -4.58 -13.83 -0.33
N ARG A 328 -5.13 -14.11 -1.50
CA ARG A 328 -6.06 -15.21 -1.75
C ARG A 328 -5.45 -16.25 -2.69
N GLU A 329 -5.91 -17.49 -2.62
CA GLU A 329 -5.67 -18.55 -3.61
C GLU A 329 -7.00 -19.31 -3.77
N ASN A 330 -7.44 -19.59 -5.00
CA ASN A 330 -8.65 -20.36 -5.31
C ASN A 330 -9.89 -19.92 -4.52
N GLU A 331 -10.10 -18.60 -4.41
CA GLU A 331 -11.20 -18.02 -3.62
C GLU A 331 -11.16 -18.39 -2.13
N VAL A 332 -9.95 -18.56 -1.58
CA VAL A 332 -9.67 -18.75 -0.15
C VAL A 332 -8.67 -17.70 0.31
N TRP A 333 -8.93 -17.05 1.44
CA TRP A 333 -7.96 -16.15 2.07
C TRP A 333 -6.77 -16.94 2.62
N MET A 334 -5.56 -16.49 2.31
CA MET A 334 -4.30 -17.13 2.65
C MET A 334 -3.43 -16.16 3.46
N HIS A 335 -3.05 -16.59 4.66
CA HIS A 335 -2.02 -15.94 5.45
C HIS A 335 -0.67 -16.59 5.17
N TYR A 336 0.25 -15.82 4.60
CA TYR A 336 1.65 -16.17 4.45
C TYR A 336 2.43 -15.53 5.59
N TYR A 337 3.21 -16.35 6.30
CA TYR A 337 3.97 -15.93 7.46
C TYR A 337 5.44 -16.29 7.30
N ARG A 338 6.31 -15.30 7.48
CA ARG A 338 7.74 -15.48 7.69
C ARG A 338 8.03 -15.28 9.17
N SER A 339 8.62 -16.28 9.83
CA SER A 339 9.09 -16.14 11.20
C SER A 339 10.26 -15.16 11.31
N PRO A 340 10.60 -14.67 12.51
CA PRO A 340 11.80 -13.86 12.73
C PRO A 340 13.08 -14.54 12.21
N GLU A 341 13.16 -15.87 12.32
CA GLU A 341 14.28 -16.71 11.85
C GLU A 341 14.27 -16.94 10.33
N GLY A 342 13.26 -16.40 9.62
CA GLY A 342 13.15 -16.48 8.17
C GLY A 342 12.47 -17.73 7.62
N GLN A 343 11.80 -18.51 8.47
CA GLN A 343 11.05 -19.69 8.05
C GLN A 343 9.66 -19.31 7.55
N TRP A 344 9.25 -19.83 6.40
CA TRP A 344 7.96 -19.53 5.80
C TRP A 344 6.91 -20.60 6.08
N SER A 345 5.68 -20.16 6.28
CA SER A 345 4.49 -21.01 6.31
C SER A 345 3.32 -20.31 5.63
N ARG A 346 2.33 -21.07 5.18
CA ARG A 346 1.09 -20.55 4.61
C ARG A 346 -0.11 -21.29 5.17
N HIS A 347 -1.16 -20.56 5.52
CA HIS A 347 -2.36 -21.10 6.16
C HIS A 347 -3.62 -20.49 5.56
N ALA A 348 -4.63 -21.32 5.30
CA ALA A 348 -5.95 -20.83 4.94
C ALA A 348 -6.62 -20.17 6.15
N LEU A 349 -7.21 -19.00 5.95
CA LEU A 349 -8.06 -18.35 6.94
C LEU A 349 -9.49 -18.90 6.85
N PRO A 350 -10.19 -19.02 7.99
CA PRO A 350 -11.53 -19.61 8.04
C PRO A 350 -12.63 -18.67 7.53
N ASP A 351 -13.78 -19.27 7.22
CA ASP A 351 -15.14 -18.72 7.11
C ASP A 351 -15.41 -17.64 6.05
N ALA A 352 -14.62 -16.56 5.98
CA ALA A 352 -14.75 -15.55 4.93
C ALA A 352 -14.14 -16.08 3.63
N LEU A 353 -14.90 -16.05 2.54
CA LEU A 353 -14.41 -16.47 1.22
C LEU A 353 -14.32 -15.25 0.29
N PRO A 354 -13.12 -14.92 -0.23
CA PRO A 354 -12.99 -13.94 -1.29
C PRO A 354 -13.60 -14.46 -2.59
N THR A 355 -13.89 -13.57 -3.55
CA THR A 355 -14.10 -13.98 -4.95
C THR A 355 -12.83 -13.76 -5.75
N ARG A 356 -12.78 -14.18 -7.02
CA ARG A 356 -11.59 -13.97 -7.87
C ARG A 356 -11.12 -12.52 -7.96
N THR A 357 -12.04 -11.55 -8.02
CA THR A 357 -11.73 -10.12 -8.26
C THR A 357 -12.47 -9.15 -7.32
N GLY A 358 -13.12 -9.64 -6.28
CA GLY A 358 -13.86 -8.78 -5.35
C GLY A 358 -12.95 -8.07 -4.34
N ALA A 359 -13.57 -7.45 -3.34
CA ALA A 359 -12.92 -6.63 -2.34
C ALA A 359 -11.70 -7.33 -1.69
N ARG A 360 -10.65 -6.56 -1.49
CA ARG A 360 -9.36 -6.99 -0.93
C ARG A 360 -9.31 -6.76 0.58
N GLY A 361 -8.71 -7.71 1.30
CA GLY A 361 -8.57 -7.64 2.75
C GLY A 361 -7.33 -6.87 3.19
N ASP A 362 -7.19 -6.73 4.51
CA ASP A 362 -6.03 -6.11 5.14
C ASP A 362 -5.49 -6.97 6.30
N VAL A 363 -4.21 -6.79 6.64
CA VAL A 363 -3.52 -7.48 7.74
C VAL A 363 -2.75 -6.48 8.58
N ILE A 364 -2.93 -6.54 9.90
CA ILE A 364 -2.37 -5.60 10.86
C ILE A 364 -1.64 -6.38 11.95
N ALA A 365 -0.34 -6.13 12.12
CA ALA A 365 0.39 -6.54 13.30
C ALA A 365 0.13 -5.53 14.43
N LEU A 366 -0.46 -5.98 15.55
CA LEU A 366 -0.85 -5.08 16.63
C LEU A 366 0.39 -4.66 17.46
N PRO A 367 0.70 -3.35 17.57
CA PRO A 367 1.86 -2.87 18.32
C PRO A 367 1.84 -3.33 19.79
N GLY A 368 2.98 -3.79 20.31
CA GLY A 368 3.13 -4.31 21.66
C GLY A 368 2.30 -5.56 21.97
N LYS A 369 1.73 -6.23 20.95
CA LYS A 369 0.94 -7.46 21.09
C LYS A 369 1.51 -8.55 20.19
N ARG A 370 1.54 -9.78 20.69
CA ARG A 370 1.81 -10.99 19.89
C ARG A 370 0.57 -11.42 19.10
N THR A 371 -0.05 -10.51 18.38
CA THR A 371 -1.33 -10.76 17.69
C THR A 371 -1.38 -10.02 16.36
N VAL A 372 -1.78 -10.75 15.33
CA VAL A 372 -2.08 -10.21 14.01
C VAL A 372 -3.58 -10.29 13.78
N VAL A 373 -4.12 -9.27 13.17
CA VAL A 373 -5.55 -9.15 12.85
C VAL A 373 -5.71 -9.06 11.35
N PHE A 374 -6.68 -9.80 10.82
CA PHE A 374 -7.07 -9.79 9.42
C PHE A 374 -8.45 -9.15 9.29
N ALA A 375 -8.57 -8.12 8.46
CA ALA A 375 -9.83 -7.52 8.08
C ALA A 375 -10.24 -8.09 6.72
N LEU A 376 -11.24 -8.97 6.72
CA LEU A 376 -11.65 -9.77 5.56
C LEU A 376 -13.02 -9.29 5.07
N PRO A 377 -13.08 -8.53 3.96
CA PRO A 377 -14.35 -8.03 3.45
C PRO A 377 -15.20 -9.17 2.87
N GLY A 378 -16.50 -9.05 3.10
CA GLY A 378 -17.52 -9.78 2.39
C GLY A 378 -17.39 -9.51 0.89
N ASN A 379 -17.10 -10.55 0.12
CA ASN A 379 -17.08 -10.47 -1.35
C ASN A 379 -18.44 -10.87 -1.95
N ARG A 380 -19.37 -11.35 -1.12
CA ARG A 380 -20.72 -11.83 -1.49
C ARG A 380 -21.82 -11.23 -0.60
N ASP A 381 -21.45 -10.38 0.34
CA ASP A 381 -22.32 -9.66 1.27
C ASP A 381 -21.61 -8.37 1.75
N ASN A 382 -22.26 -7.60 2.61
CA ASN A 382 -21.73 -6.33 3.14
C ASN A 382 -21.01 -6.49 4.49
N LYS A 383 -20.61 -7.71 4.86
CA LYS A 383 -19.97 -7.94 6.17
C LYS A 383 -18.47 -7.62 6.12
N LEU A 384 -17.91 -7.28 7.27
CA LEU A 384 -16.47 -7.26 7.49
C LEU A 384 -16.16 -8.28 8.58
N THR A 385 -15.46 -9.36 8.22
CA THR A 385 -15.04 -10.38 9.17
C THR A 385 -13.68 -10.00 9.71
N VAL A 386 -13.51 -10.00 11.04
CA VAL A 386 -12.23 -9.68 11.66
C VAL A 386 -11.71 -10.90 12.42
N VAL A 387 -10.58 -11.44 11.97
CA VAL A 387 -9.98 -12.66 12.53
C VAL A 387 -8.66 -12.30 13.20
N GLY A 388 -8.45 -12.77 14.43
CA GLY A 388 -7.20 -12.60 15.17
C GLY A 388 -6.40 -13.90 15.25
N ALA A 389 -5.10 -13.84 14.94
CA ALA A 389 -4.15 -14.93 15.12
C ALA A 389 -3.09 -14.53 16.14
N ARG A 390 -2.80 -15.41 17.11
CA ARG A 390 -1.66 -15.23 18.02
C ARG A 390 -0.38 -15.68 17.34
N LEU A 391 0.65 -14.87 17.45
CA LEU A 391 1.98 -15.23 16.97
C LEU A 391 2.55 -16.37 17.82
N PRO A 392 3.31 -17.32 17.23
CA PRO A 392 3.98 -18.38 17.98
C PRO A 392 4.86 -17.77 19.07
N GLU A 393 5.04 -18.42 20.22
CA GLU A 393 6.10 -18.01 21.14
C GLU A 393 7.45 -18.16 20.43
N THR A 394 8.34 -17.19 20.59
CA THR A 394 9.75 -17.39 20.20
C THR A 394 10.23 -18.57 21.03
N ALA A 395 10.55 -19.68 20.37
CA ALA A 395 11.09 -20.82 21.09
C ALA A 395 12.38 -20.34 21.77
N ALA A 396 12.40 -20.32 23.10
CA ALA A 396 13.65 -20.54 23.79
C ALA A 396 14.21 -21.85 23.23
N ALA A 397 15.51 -21.89 22.93
CA ALA A 397 16.16 -23.17 22.66
C ALA A 397 15.75 -24.14 23.79
N ASP A 398 15.13 -25.25 23.40
CA ASP A 398 14.48 -26.25 24.26
C ASP A 398 12.98 -25.98 24.55
N ASP A 399 12.09 -26.47 23.67
CA ASP A 399 11.26 -27.65 23.97
C ASP A 399 10.23 -27.87 22.83
N ALA A 400 10.42 -28.90 22.02
CA ALA A 400 9.51 -29.26 20.95
C ALA A 400 8.42 -30.20 21.50
N THR A 401 7.25 -29.65 21.86
CA THR A 401 6.03 -30.45 21.93
C THR A 401 4.86 -29.76 21.22
N GLU A 402 4.37 -30.47 20.21
CA GLU A 402 3.24 -30.17 19.35
C GLU A 402 1.97 -29.93 20.19
N LYS A 403 1.37 -28.73 20.10
CA LYS A 403 0.03 -28.46 20.62
C LYS A 403 -0.87 -27.87 19.54
N GLN A 404 -1.99 -28.57 19.31
CA GLN A 404 -3.08 -28.21 18.41
C GLN A 404 -3.53 -26.74 18.57
N ARG A 405 -3.64 -26.03 17.44
CA ARG A 405 -4.15 -24.65 17.38
C ARG A 405 -5.66 -24.68 17.10
N LYS A 406 -6.44 -24.00 17.95
CA LYS A 406 -7.85 -23.69 17.67
C LYS A 406 -7.95 -22.38 16.91
N VAL A 407 -8.64 -22.41 15.78
CA VAL A 407 -9.10 -21.23 15.03
C VAL A 407 -10.49 -20.85 15.58
N VAL A 408 -10.73 -19.57 15.86
CA VAL A 408 -12.02 -19.05 16.32
C VAL A 408 -12.44 -17.92 15.38
N VAL A 409 -13.67 -17.97 14.88
CA VAL A 409 -14.26 -16.96 14.01
C VAL A 409 -15.24 -16.10 14.80
N LEU A 410 -15.23 -14.80 14.48
CA LEU A 410 -16.16 -13.81 15.01
C LEU A 410 -16.83 -13.11 13.83
N ASP A 411 -18.15 -13.29 13.73
CA ASP A 411 -19.01 -12.55 12.81
C ASP A 411 -19.38 -11.20 13.43
N PHE A 412 -19.15 -10.11 12.70
CA PHE A 412 -19.74 -8.81 12.99
C PHE A 412 -20.78 -8.51 11.91
N ALA A 413 -22.04 -8.34 12.31
CA ALA A 413 -23.08 -7.78 11.46
C ALA A 413 -23.08 -6.26 11.64
N LEU A 414 -22.99 -5.51 10.55
CA LEU A 414 -23.42 -4.12 10.52
C LEU A 414 -24.94 -4.15 10.45
N GLU A 415 -25.62 -3.52 11.42
CA GLU A 415 -27.06 -3.31 11.33
C GLU A 415 -27.33 -2.28 10.21
N ASP A 416 -28.23 -2.64 9.29
CA ASP A 416 -28.67 -1.81 8.18
C ASP A 416 -29.24 -0.46 8.66
N GLY A 417 -28.88 0.62 7.97
CA GLY A 417 -29.43 1.95 8.21
C GLY A 417 -29.22 2.92 7.05
N LEU A 418 -30.13 2.82 6.07
CA LEU A 418 -30.57 3.78 5.01
C LEU A 418 -29.59 4.81 4.43
#